data_AF-A0A9Q0WGZ8-F1
#
_entry.id   AF-A0A9Q0WGZ8-F1
#
_cell.length_a   1.000
_cell.length_b   1.000
_cell.length_c   1.000
_cell.angle_alpha   90.00
_cell.angle_beta   90.00
_cell.angle_gamma   90.00
#
_symmetry.space_group_name_H-M   'P 1'
#
loop_
_entity.id
_entity.type
_entity.pdbx_description
1 polymer ?
#
loop_
_entity_poly.entity_id
_entity_poly.type
_entity_poly.pdbx_seq_one_letter_code
_entity_poly.pdbx_strand_id
1 'polypeptide(L)'
;MISDCLGKPGYLFGHNAVLPKPNLFNGQNAIVAVNVHLGYNQVDSLVMKCASLERGMFRSEHIRSYKAKVDNRELTDKREVRRIWDRSQCKAETHGKGHSPESGIVI
;
A
#
# COMPACT_ATOMS: atom_id res chain seq x y z
N MET A 1 12.18 -14.08 18.19
CA MET A 1 12.01 -13.06 17.12
C MET A 1 10.76 -12.27 17.47
N ILE A 2 10.88 -10.95 17.58
CA ILE A 2 9.91 -10.12 18.31
C ILE A 2 8.69 -9.90 17.42
N SER A 3 7.67 -10.71 17.67
CA SER A 3 6.29 -10.49 17.28
C SER A 3 5.73 -9.33 18.12
N ASP A 4 5.73 -8.12 17.56
CA ASP A 4 5.02 -6.96 18.12
C ASP A 4 3.48 -7.06 17.95
N CYS A 5 2.93 -8.27 17.81
CA CYS A 5 1.48 -8.52 17.82
C CYS A 5 0.93 -8.94 19.18
N LEU A 6 1.74 -8.96 20.23
CA LEU A 6 1.25 -9.03 21.61
C LEU A 6 1.59 -7.73 22.31
N GLY A 7 0.64 -6.81 22.35
CA GLY A 7 0.70 -5.65 23.22
C GLY A 7 1.06 -6.10 24.63
N LYS A 8 2.18 -5.63 25.16
CA LYS A 8 2.51 -5.81 26.57
C LYS A 8 1.70 -4.78 27.37
N PRO A 9 0.75 -5.17 28.24
CA PRO A 9 0.17 -4.25 29.19
C PRO A 9 1.15 -4.11 30.34
N GLY A 10 2.01 -3.11 30.30
CA GLY A 10 2.92 -2.89 31.42
C GLY A 10 3.96 -1.82 31.17
N TYR A 11 3.57 -0.56 31.23
CA TYR A 11 4.44 0.42 31.87
C TYR A 11 3.65 1.55 32.52
N LEU A 12 4.13 1.95 33.70
CA LEU A 12 3.43 2.72 34.71
C LEU A 12 2.97 4.12 34.26
N PHE A 13 1.86 4.51 34.87
CA PHE A 13 1.30 5.84 35.01
C PHE A 13 2.38 6.84 35.47
N GLY A 14 2.83 7.72 34.57
CA GLY A 14 3.83 8.75 34.85
C GLY A 14 3.89 9.78 33.73
N HIS A 15 3.65 11.03 34.10
CA HIS A 15 3.59 12.25 33.29
C HIS A 15 4.49 12.30 32.03
N ASN A 16 3.90 12.71 30.88
CA ASN A 16 4.56 13.05 29.60
C ASN A 16 5.14 11.89 28.76
N ALA A 17 4.41 10.78 28.63
CA ALA A 17 4.85 9.64 27.82
C ALA A 17 4.68 9.91 26.30
N VAL A 18 5.79 10.22 25.62
CA VAL A 18 5.90 10.01 24.17
C VAL A 18 5.70 8.52 23.91
N LEU A 19 4.63 8.17 23.21
CA LEU A 19 4.32 6.79 22.84
C LEU A 19 5.53 6.23 22.05
N PRO A 20 6.08 5.06 22.43
CA PRO A 20 7.23 4.51 21.73
C PRO A 20 6.85 4.26 20.27
N LYS A 21 7.62 4.83 19.34
CA LYS A 21 7.43 4.59 17.91
C LYS A 21 7.58 3.08 17.66
N PRO A 22 6.62 2.43 16.98
CA PRO A 22 6.77 1.03 16.63
C PRO A 22 7.96 0.85 15.69
N ASN A 23 8.71 -0.23 15.88
CA ASN A 23 9.79 -0.59 14.96
C ASN A 23 9.16 -1.12 13.66
N LEU A 24 9.44 -0.45 12.55
CA LEU A 24 8.96 -0.84 11.23
C LEU A 24 10.06 -1.63 10.52
N PHE A 25 9.77 -2.89 10.17
CA PHE A 25 10.68 -3.77 9.43
C PHE A 25 10.23 -3.89 7.97
N ASN A 26 11.18 -3.93 7.04
CA ASN A 26 10.97 -3.98 5.59
C ASN A 26 11.24 -5.37 4.99
N GLY A 27 11.02 -6.44 5.74
CA GLY A 27 11.30 -7.81 5.27
C GLY A 27 10.81 -8.92 6.20
N GLN A 28 10.93 -10.16 5.74
CA GLN A 28 10.57 -11.37 6.51
C GLN A 28 11.75 -12.36 6.51
N ASN A 29 11.93 -13.06 7.63
CA ASN A 29 12.96 -14.09 7.74
C ASN A 29 12.51 -15.35 6.99
N ALA A 30 13.27 -15.74 5.96
CA ALA A 30 13.02 -16.93 5.16
C ALA A 30 14.00 -18.06 5.51
N ILE A 31 13.53 -19.31 5.40
CA ILE A 31 14.42 -20.48 5.36
C ILE A 31 14.89 -20.65 3.92
N VAL A 32 16.21 -20.59 3.71
CA VAL A 32 16.82 -20.64 2.38
C VAL A 32 17.64 -21.93 2.24
N ALA A 33 17.45 -22.64 1.12
CA ALA A 33 18.28 -23.77 0.74
C ALA A 33 19.12 -23.38 -0.49
N VAL A 34 20.43 -23.51 -0.41
CA VAL A 34 21.35 -23.28 -1.53
C VAL A 34 21.54 -24.60 -2.27
N ASN A 35 20.80 -24.78 -3.36
CA ASN A 35 20.85 -25.98 -4.18
C ASN A 35 20.52 -25.66 -5.64
N VAL A 36 20.89 -26.53 -6.57
CA VAL A 36 20.41 -26.50 -7.95
C VAL A 36 19.09 -27.27 -8.00
N HIS A 37 17.98 -26.60 -8.32
CA HIS A 37 16.66 -27.22 -8.33
C HIS A 37 16.07 -27.27 -9.73
N LEU A 38 16.13 -28.44 -10.37
CA LEU A 38 15.52 -28.74 -11.67
C LEU A 38 15.88 -27.76 -12.81
N GLY A 39 16.89 -26.91 -12.62
CA GLY A 39 17.26 -25.83 -13.54
C GLY A 39 16.39 -24.58 -13.46
N TYR A 40 15.39 -24.51 -12.59
CA TYR A 40 14.49 -23.34 -12.50
C TYR A 40 15.07 -22.15 -11.74
N ASN A 41 16.18 -22.33 -11.01
CA ASN A 41 16.87 -21.28 -10.27
C ASN A 41 18.18 -20.82 -10.95
N GLN A 42 18.21 -20.84 -12.29
CA GLN A 42 19.36 -20.38 -13.07
C GLN A 42 19.32 -18.86 -13.26
N VAL A 43 20.51 -18.23 -13.19
CA VAL A 43 20.77 -16.80 -13.43
C VAL A 43 19.79 -15.88 -12.69
N ASP A 44 20.18 -15.48 -11.47
CA ASP A 44 19.47 -14.53 -10.59
C ASP A 44 18.00 -14.88 -10.24
N SER A 45 17.55 -16.09 -10.60
CA SER A 45 16.21 -16.58 -10.27
C SER A 45 16.21 -17.43 -9.00
N LEU A 46 15.10 -17.38 -8.25
CA LEU A 46 14.86 -18.17 -7.05
C LEU A 46 13.57 -18.96 -7.19
N VAL A 47 13.55 -20.18 -6.65
CA VAL A 47 12.35 -21.01 -6.54
C VAL A 47 11.72 -20.83 -5.15
N MET A 48 10.44 -20.45 -5.11
CA MET A 48 9.69 -20.28 -3.86
C MET A 48 8.74 -21.45 -3.60
N LYS A 49 8.52 -21.76 -2.31
CA LYS A 49 7.59 -22.80 -1.90
C LYS A 49 6.15 -22.29 -2.00
N CYS A 50 5.32 -22.90 -2.84
CA CYS A 50 3.91 -22.53 -3.05
C CYS A 50 3.11 -22.50 -1.73
N ALA A 51 3.24 -23.55 -0.91
CA ALA A 51 2.59 -23.62 0.40
C ALA A 51 2.98 -22.49 1.37
N SER A 52 4.16 -21.87 1.22
CA SER A 52 4.54 -20.70 2.02
C SER A 52 3.86 -19.43 1.53
N LEU A 53 3.72 -19.27 0.20
CA LEU A 53 3.00 -18.15 -0.41
C LEU A 53 1.51 -18.19 -0.07
N GLU A 54 0.89 -19.37 -0.14
CA GLU A 54 -0.52 -19.58 0.24
C GLU A 54 -0.80 -19.21 1.70
N ARG A 55 0.20 -19.38 2.57
CA ARG A 55 0.13 -18.98 3.99
C ARG A 55 0.44 -17.50 4.22
N GLY A 56 0.75 -16.73 3.17
CA GLY A 56 0.96 -15.29 3.23
C GLY A 56 2.42 -14.83 3.38
N MET A 57 3.40 -15.71 3.16
CA MET A 57 4.80 -15.29 3.14
C MET A 57 5.02 -14.26 2.02
N PHE A 58 5.62 -13.11 2.35
CA PHE A 58 5.83 -11.96 1.45
C PHE A 58 4.57 -11.37 0.78
N ARG A 59 3.37 -11.64 1.31
CA ARG A 59 2.14 -11.02 0.79
C ARG A 59 2.11 -9.52 1.13
N SER A 60 1.96 -8.67 0.11
CA SER A 60 1.81 -7.22 0.25
C SER A 60 0.44 -6.74 -0.26
N GLU A 61 0.03 -5.55 0.19
CA GLU A 61 -1.16 -4.85 -0.29
C GLU A 61 -0.73 -3.58 -1.01
N HIS A 62 -1.35 -3.29 -2.15
CA HIS A 62 -1.08 -2.10 -2.94
C HIS A 62 -2.32 -1.21 -3.00
N ILE A 63 -2.27 -0.06 -2.32
CA ILE A 63 -3.37 0.90 -2.24
C ILE A 63 -3.05 2.11 -3.12
N ARG A 64 -3.98 2.46 -4.02
CA ARG A 64 -3.87 3.63 -4.90
C ARG A 64 -5.07 4.56 -4.69
N SER A 65 -4.80 5.83 -4.38
CA SER A 65 -5.84 6.85 -4.16
C SER A 65 -5.75 7.97 -5.19
N TYR A 66 -6.89 8.34 -5.77
CA TYR A 66 -7.01 9.44 -6.72
C TYR A 66 -7.69 10.64 -6.05
N LYS A 67 -7.00 11.79 -6.01
CA LYS A 67 -7.57 13.05 -5.50
C LYS A 67 -8.17 13.82 -6.67
N ALA A 68 -9.45 14.21 -6.56
CA ALA A 68 -10.10 15.13 -7.48
C ALA A 68 -10.45 16.41 -6.72
N LYS A 69 -10.13 17.58 -7.29
CA LYS A 69 -10.54 18.90 -6.79
C LYS A 69 -11.50 19.50 -7.80
N VAL A 70 -12.59 20.10 -7.31
CA VAL A 70 -13.51 20.90 -8.12
C VAL A 70 -13.33 22.35 -7.70
N ASP A 71 -12.79 23.18 -8.60
CA ASP A 71 -12.64 24.62 -8.33
C ASP A 71 -13.98 25.32 -8.57
N ASN A 72 -14.70 25.65 -7.49
CA ASN A 72 -15.92 26.46 -7.52
C ASN A 72 -15.56 27.95 -7.38
N ARG A 73 -15.04 28.58 -8.43
CA ARG A 73 -14.74 30.03 -8.37
C ARG A 73 -15.97 30.93 -8.52
N GLU A 74 -17.16 30.41 -8.85
CA GLU A 74 -18.36 31.23 -9.12
C GLU A 74 -19.70 30.71 -8.54
N LEU A 75 -19.70 29.97 -7.43
CA LEU A 75 -20.96 29.54 -6.80
C LEU A 75 -20.92 29.77 -5.28
N THR A 76 -21.34 30.95 -4.85
CA THR A 76 -21.49 31.33 -3.44
C THR A 76 -22.61 30.61 -2.69
N ASP A 77 -23.42 29.74 -3.33
CA ASP A 77 -24.60 29.16 -2.65
C ASP A 77 -25.00 27.72 -3.03
N LYS A 78 -24.12 26.90 -3.63
CA LYS A 78 -24.47 25.50 -3.96
C LYS A 78 -23.51 24.52 -3.32
N ARG A 79 -24.00 23.83 -2.28
CA ARG A 79 -23.33 22.70 -1.61
C ARG A 79 -22.79 21.71 -2.65
N GLU A 80 -21.57 21.23 -2.42
CA GLU A 80 -20.91 20.20 -3.22
C GLU A 80 -21.79 18.94 -3.34
N VAL A 81 -22.39 18.72 -4.51
CA VAL A 81 -23.07 17.47 -4.83
C VAL A 81 -22.26 16.76 -5.90
N ARG A 82 -21.74 15.57 -5.59
CA ARG A 82 -21.25 14.64 -6.61
C ARG A 82 -22.42 14.27 -7.50
N ARG A 83 -22.50 14.87 -8.68
CA ARG A 83 -23.56 14.60 -9.64
C ARG A 83 -23.19 13.36 -10.48
N ILE A 84 -24.14 12.47 -10.63
CA ILE A 84 -24.10 11.47 -11.71
C ILE A 84 -24.26 12.26 -13.01
N TRP A 85 -23.29 12.15 -13.92
CA TRP A 85 -23.32 12.88 -15.18
C TRP A 85 -24.40 12.32 -16.10
N ASP A 86 -25.27 13.21 -16.60
CA ASP A 86 -26.22 12.88 -17.66
C ASP A 86 -25.57 13.08 -19.03
N ARG A 87 -25.74 12.10 -19.94
CA ARG A 87 -24.99 12.01 -21.21
C ARG A 87 -25.26 13.20 -22.12
N SER A 88 -26.45 13.79 -22.02
CA SER A 88 -26.88 14.97 -22.79
C SER A 88 -26.09 16.25 -22.46
N GLN A 89 -25.42 16.30 -21.29
CA GLN A 89 -24.74 17.51 -20.79
C GLN A 89 -23.21 17.39 -20.72
N CYS A 90 -22.63 16.26 -21.12
CA CYS A 90 -21.18 16.06 -21.13
C CYS A 90 -20.56 16.54 -22.44
N LYS A 91 -19.79 17.65 -22.40
CA LYS A 91 -18.76 17.93 -23.42
C LYS A 91 -17.47 17.25 -23.00
N ALA A 92 -17.07 16.20 -23.72
CA ALA A 92 -15.84 15.49 -23.46
C ALA A 92 -14.68 16.14 -24.22
N GLU A 93 -13.77 16.78 -23.50
CA GLU A 93 -12.44 17.11 -24.00
C GLU A 93 -11.40 16.50 -23.07
N THR A 94 -10.77 15.42 -23.52
CA THR A 94 -9.61 14.83 -22.86
C THR A 94 -8.36 15.16 -23.66
N HIS A 95 -7.70 16.27 -23.35
CA HIS A 95 -6.29 16.45 -23.67
C HIS A 95 -5.48 16.05 -22.43
N GLY A 96 -5.19 14.76 -22.32
CA GLY A 96 -4.48 14.22 -21.17
C GLY A 96 -3.02 14.67 -21.13
N LYS A 97 -2.67 15.52 -20.17
CA LYS A 97 -1.37 15.42 -19.50
C LYS A 97 -1.63 14.87 -18.10
N GLY A 98 -1.78 13.54 -18.03
CA GLY A 98 -1.90 12.83 -16.76
C GLY A 98 -0.56 12.86 -16.05
N HIS A 99 -0.49 13.53 -14.90
CA HIS A 99 0.65 13.38 -14.00
C HIS A 99 0.62 11.93 -13.50
N SER A 100 1.62 11.14 -13.89
CA SER A 100 1.78 9.76 -13.42
C SER A 100 1.98 9.78 -11.91
N PRO A 101 1.13 9.09 -11.11
CA PRO A 101 1.50 8.80 -9.74
C PRO A 101 2.63 7.78 -9.80
N GLU A 102 3.78 8.12 -9.20
CA GLU A 102 4.87 7.17 -8.94
C GLU A 102 4.39 6.17 -7.89
N SER A 103 3.57 5.21 -8.30
CA SER A 103 3.20 4.07 -7.47
C SER A 103 4.30 3.03 -7.60
N GLY A 104 5.36 3.19 -6.80
CA GLY A 104 6.33 2.13 -6.57
C GLY A 104 5.75 1.14 -5.55
N ILE A 105 5.47 -0.09 -5.98
CA ILE A 105 5.39 -1.21 -5.04
C ILE A 105 6.83 -1.53 -4.69
N VAL A 106 7.28 -1.11 -3.50
CA VAL A 106 8.52 -1.62 -2.92
C VAL A 106 8.16 -2.94 -2.25
N ILE A 107 8.62 -4.04 -2.84
CA ILE A 107 8.65 -5.36 -2.19
C ILE A 107 9.88 -5.39 -1.28
#